data_AF-A0A1F8M194-F1
#
_entry.id   AF-A0A1F8M194-F1
#
_cell.length_a   1.000
_cell.length_b   1.000
_cell.length_c   1.000
_cell.angle_alpha   90.00
_cell.angle_beta   90.00
_cell.angle_gamma   90.00
#
_symmetry.space_group_name_H-M   'P 1'
#
loop_
_entity.id
_entity.type
_entity.pdbx_description
1 polymer ?
#
loop_
_entity_poly.entity_id
_entity_poly.type
_entity_poly.pdbx_seq_one_letter_code
_entity_poly.pdbx_strand_id
1 'polypeptide(L)'
;MGNNNQAISGVLWDMDGVLDDTGELHFQSWVKALTEVGIPFDREKFRQTFGMNNNAIMSILLGHPPEPSFLANVSDRKQSFFRQMIRGKVHPMPGV
;
A
#
# COMPACT_ATOMS: atom_id res chain seq x y z
N MET A 1 -46.04 8.76 -6.15
CA MET A 1 -45.35 7.79 -5.29
C MET A 1 -43.98 7.54 -5.89
N GLY A 2 -42.93 8.16 -5.35
CA GLY A 2 -41.57 8.04 -5.87
C GLY A 2 -40.63 7.75 -4.72
N ASN A 3 -40.40 6.46 -4.43
CA ASN A 3 -39.37 6.05 -3.49
C ASN A 3 -38.11 5.71 -4.29
N ASN A 4 -37.21 6.68 -4.38
CA ASN A 4 -35.84 6.45 -4.82
C ASN A 4 -35.09 5.74 -3.69
N ASN A 5 -35.18 4.41 -3.65
CA ASN A 5 -34.33 3.60 -2.79
C ASN A 5 -32.96 3.48 -3.46
N GLN A 6 -32.10 4.49 -3.25
CA GLN A 6 -30.68 4.39 -3.57
C GLN A 6 -30.07 3.37 -2.60
N ALA A 7 -30.05 2.11 -3.01
CA ALA A 7 -29.31 1.06 -2.33
C ALA A 7 -27.82 1.41 -2.43
N ILE A 8 -27.21 1.74 -1.28
CA ILE A 8 -25.76 1.88 -1.17
C ILE A 8 -25.16 0.48 -1.37
N SER A 9 -24.79 0.16 -2.61
CA SER A 9 -24.13 -1.11 -2.96
C SER A 9 -22.67 -0.85 -3.24
N GLY A 10 -21.88 -0.77 -2.17
CA GLY A 10 -20.42 -0.71 -2.26
C GLY A 10 -19.81 0.03 -1.10
N VAL A 11 -19.57 -0.68 0.01
CA VAL A 11 -18.58 -0.23 0.99
C VAL A 11 -17.26 -0.89 0.57
N LEU A 12 -16.40 -0.15 -0.13
CA LEU A 12 -15.04 -0.58 -0.36
C LEU A 12 -14.26 -0.29 0.92
N TRP A 13 -14.15 -1.30 1.79
CA TRP A 13 -13.23 -1.24 2.90
C TRP A 13 -11.82 -1.35 2.34
N ASP A 14 -11.08 -0.23 2.34
CA ASP A 14 -9.63 -0.32 2.28
C ASP A 14 -9.17 -0.93 3.60
N MET A 15 -8.46 -2.05 3.52
CA MET A 15 -7.98 -2.79 4.70
C MET A 15 -6.78 -2.08 5.35
N ASP A 16 -6.25 -1.01 4.72
CA ASP A 16 -5.06 -0.29 5.18
C ASP A 16 -5.37 0.81 6.23
N GLY A 17 -6.58 0.85 6.81
CA GLY A 17 -7.02 1.95 7.67
C GLY A 17 -7.31 1.67 9.14
N VAL A 18 -7.22 0.42 9.65
CA VAL A 18 -7.85 0.08 10.95
C VAL A 18 -6.88 -0.45 12.03
N LEU A 19 -5.63 -0.79 11.71
CA LEU A 19 -4.66 -1.18 12.74
C LEU A 19 -3.37 -0.39 12.54
N ASP A 20 -2.99 0.40 13.56
CA ASP A 20 -1.73 1.16 13.64
C ASP A 20 -0.49 0.29 13.25
N ASP A 21 -0.60 -1.03 13.48
CA ASP A 21 0.40 -2.02 13.09
C ASP A 21 0.56 -2.24 11.58
N THR A 22 -0.49 -2.17 10.76
CA THR A 22 -0.36 -2.42 9.31
C THR A 22 0.24 -1.22 8.59
N GLY A 23 -0.08 0.00 9.00
CA GLY A 23 0.52 1.22 8.46
C GLY A 23 2.05 1.22 8.57
N GLU A 24 2.59 0.86 9.73
CA GLU A 24 4.04 0.75 9.93
C GLU A 24 4.65 -0.37 9.06
N LEU A 25 3.96 -1.51 8.90
CA LEU A 25 4.43 -2.56 7.99
C LEU A 25 4.45 -2.11 6.52
N HIS A 26 3.47 -1.30 6.09
CA HIS A 26 3.48 -0.70 4.76
C HIS A 26 4.68 0.22 4.59
N PHE A 27 4.93 1.10 5.56
CA PHE A 27 6.11 1.97 5.55
C PHE A 27 7.42 1.18 5.43
N GLN A 28 7.63 0.21 6.32
CA GLN A 28 8.85 -0.61 6.33
C GLN A 28 9.04 -1.41 5.03
N SER A 29 7.96 -1.93 4.44
CA SER A 29 8.02 -2.66 3.17
C SER A 29 8.42 -1.76 2.00
N TRP A 30 7.95 -0.51 1.98
CA TRP A 30 8.34 0.49 1.00
C TRP A 30 9.80 0.91 1.16
N VAL A 31 10.24 1.20 2.40
CA VAL A 31 11.64 1.54 2.68
C VAL A 31 12.58 0.45 2.18
N LYS A 32 12.28 -0.83 2.49
CA LYS A 32 13.10 -1.95 2.03
C LYS A 32 13.12 -2.07 0.50
N ALA A 33 11.97 -2.03 -0.16
CA ALA A 33 11.90 -2.16 -1.62
C ALA A 33 12.62 -1.00 -2.34
N LEU A 34 12.47 0.22 -1.85
CA LEU A 34 13.07 1.40 -2.48
C LEU A 34 14.56 1.54 -2.19
N THR A 35 15.03 1.04 -1.04
CA THR A 35 16.46 0.97 -0.73
C THR A 35 17.21 0.06 -1.70
N GLU A 36 16.61 -1.06 -2.14
CA GLU A 36 17.24 -1.97 -3.12
C GLU A 36 17.47 -1.32 -4.49
N VAL A 37 16.66 -0.32 -4.84
CA VAL A 37 16.78 0.44 -6.10
C VAL A 37 17.38 1.83 -5.91
N GLY A 38 17.90 2.14 -4.70
CA GLY A 38 18.58 3.39 -4.41
C GLY A 38 17.68 4.63 -4.32
N ILE A 39 16.38 4.46 -4.08
CA ILE A 39 15.41 5.57 -3.97
C ILE A 39 15.19 5.90 -2.49
N PRO A 40 15.52 7.13 -2.03
CA PRO A 40 15.27 7.54 -0.66
C PRO A 40 13.78 7.66 -0.35
N PHE A 41 13.32 6.96 0.68
CA PHE A 41 11.94 6.96 1.13
C PHE A 41 11.86 7.18 2.65
N ASP A 42 11.16 8.24 3.07
CA ASP A 42 11.04 8.65 4.46
C ASP A 42 9.57 8.72 4.90
N ARG A 43 9.35 9.02 6.19
CA ARG A 43 8.01 9.11 6.77
C ARG A 43 7.18 10.25 6.18
N GLU A 44 7.81 11.32 5.70
CA GLU A 44 7.08 12.44 5.10
C GLU A 44 6.52 12.06 3.74
N LYS A 45 7.36 11.49 2.87
CA LYS A 45 6.95 10.94 1.58
C LYS A 45 5.89 9.86 1.77
N PHE A 46 6.07 8.96 2.73
CA PHE A 46 5.06 7.95 3.03
C PHE A 46 3.71 8.58 3.37
N ARG A 47 3.65 9.58 4.27
CA ARG A 47 2.39 10.27 4.59
C ARG A 47 1.75 10.95 3.38
N GLN A 48 2.56 11.51 2.47
CA GLN A 48 2.08 12.17 1.26
C GLN A 48 1.52 11.19 0.22
N THR A 49 2.05 9.96 0.20
CA THR A 49 1.74 8.99 -0.86
C THR A 49 0.92 7.77 -0.38
N PHE A 50 0.71 7.62 0.93
CA PHE A 50 -0.03 6.51 1.50
C PHE A 50 -1.48 6.51 1.00
N GLY A 51 -2.02 5.32 0.68
CA GLY A 51 -3.33 5.15 0.05
C GLY A 51 -3.37 5.38 -1.47
N MET A 52 -2.28 5.83 -2.09
CA MET A 52 -2.18 5.90 -3.55
C MET A 52 -1.80 4.55 -4.16
N ASN A 53 -2.13 4.35 -5.43
CA ASN A 53 -1.65 3.17 -6.16
C ASN A 53 -0.13 3.25 -6.43
N ASN A 54 0.52 2.10 -6.59
CA ASN A 54 1.99 2.03 -6.76
C ASN A 54 2.50 2.88 -7.93
N ASN A 55 1.76 2.99 -9.04
CA ASN A 55 2.19 3.79 -10.18
C ASN A 55 2.26 5.28 -9.83
N ALA A 56 1.24 5.80 -9.15
CA ALA A 56 1.18 7.19 -8.68
C ALA A 56 2.30 7.47 -7.66
N ILE A 57 2.51 6.57 -6.70
CA ILE A 57 3.60 6.68 -5.71
C ILE A 57 4.94 6.77 -6.45
N MET A 58 5.23 5.82 -7.34
CA MET A 58 6.49 5.78 -8.08
C MET A 58 6.67 6.98 -9.01
N SER A 59 5.59 7.49 -9.61
CA SER A 59 5.64 8.68 -10.45
C SER A 59 6.01 9.93 -9.65
N ILE A 60 5.49 10.07 -8.43
CA ILE A 60 5.86 11.16 -7.52
C ILE A 60 7.33 11.03 -7.08
N LEU A 61 7.76 9.81 -6.73
CA LEU A 61 9.13 9.58 -6.26
C LEU A 61 10.20 9.77 -7.34
N LEU A 62 9.90 9.41 -8.59
CA LEU A 62 10.81 9.54 -9.74
C LEU A 62 10.71 10.91 -10.43
N GLY A 63 9.59 11.63 -10.24
CA GLY A 63 9.28 12.85 -10.98
C GLY A 63 8.82 12.61 -12.43
N HIS A 64 8.65 11.35 -12.83
CA HIS A 64 8.17 10.94 -14.15
C HIS A 64 7.50 9.56 -14.06
N PRO A 65 6.69 9.16 -15.06
CA PRO A 65 6.10 7.81 -15.08
C PRO A 65 7.18 6.72 -15.05
N PRO A 66 7.08 5.72 -14.16
CA PRO A 66 8.04 4.61 -14.12
C PRO A 66 7.89 3.73 -15.36
N GLU A 67 8.99 3.08 -15.76
CA GLU A 67 8.92 2.02 -16.75
C GLU A 67 8.12 0.81 -16.19
N PRO A 68 7.26 0.16 -16.98
CA PRO A 68 6.38 -0.92 -16.50
C PRO A 68 7.09 -2.07 -15.79
N SER A 69 8.22 -2.55 -16.31
CA SER A 69 8.98 -3.65 -15.70
C SER A 69 9.63 -3.24 -14.37
N PHE A 70 10.10 -2.00 -14.28
CA PHE A 70 10.62 -1.42 -13.04
C PHE A 70 9.52 -1.28 -11.98
N LEU A 71 8.35 -0.76 -12.36
CA LEU A 71 7.20 -0.66 -11.46
C LEU A 71 6.77 -2.04 -10.94
N ALA A 72 6.71 -3.04 -11.81
CA ALA A 72 6.37 -4.41 -11.45
C ALA A 72 7.39 -4.97 -10.43
N ASN A 73 8.70 -4.82 -10.71
CA ASN A 73 9.76 -5.28 -9.82
C ASN A 73 9.64 -4.65 -8.42
N VAL A 74 9.56 -3.32 -8.33
CA VAL A 74 9.43 -2.63 -7.03
C VAL A 74 8.15 -3.06 -6.30
N SER A 75 7.04 -3.20 -7.02
CA SER A 75 5.76 -3.65 -6.45
C SER A 75 5.85 -5.07 -5.88
N ASP A 76 6.47 -6.00 -6.61
CA ASP A 76 6.65 -7.39 -6.20
C ASP A 76 7.59 -7.51 -5.00
N ARG A 77 8.69 -6.74 -4.98
CA ARG A 77 9.60 -6.65 -3.83
C ARG A 77 8.89 -6.11 -2.61
N LYS A 78 8.15 -5.00 -2.72
CA LYS A 78 7.34 -4.45 -1.62
C LYS A 78 6.36 -5.47 -1.07
N GLN A 79 5.63 -6.16 -1.95
CA GLN A 79 4.65 -7.17 -1.54
C GLN A 79 5.29 -8.39 -0.87
N SER A 80 6.45 -8.83 -1.38
CA SER A 80 7.24 -9.90 -0.76
C SER A 80 7.69 -9.52 0.66
N PHE A 81 8.24 -8.32 0.82
CA PHE A 81 8.64 -7.81 2.13
C PHE A 81 7.47 -7.66 3.09
N PHE A 82 6.34 -7.14 2.62
CA PHE A 82 5.13 -7.02 3.43
C PHE A 82 4.66 -8.40 3.92
N ARG A 83 4.57 -9.40 3.03
CA ARG A 83 4.21 -10.78 3.40
C ARG A 83 5.18 -11.40 4.40
N GLN A 84 6.48 -11.13 4.27
CA GLN A 84 7.47 -11.63 5.22
C GLN A 84 7.32 -10.98 6.60
N MET A 85 7.01 -9.68 6.66
CA MET A 85 6.85 -8.97 7.93
C MET A 85 5.52 -9.25 8.63
N ILE A 86 4.47 -9.56 7.87
CA ILE A 86 3.18 -9.94 8.42
C ILE A 86 3.22 -11.39 8.94
N ARG A 87 4.01 -12.28 8.32
CA ARG A 87 4.24 -13.66 8.80
C ARG A 87 4.86 -13.61 10.21
N GLY A 88 4.07 -13.96 11.22
CA GLY A 88 4.43 -13.89 12.64
C GLY A 88 3.75 -12.76 13.43
N LYS A 89 3.08 -11.81 12.75
CA LYS A 89 2.26 -10.76 13.37
C LYS A 89 0.76 -10.92 13.12
N VAL A 90 0.37 -11.69 12.10
CA VAL A 90 -1.04 -12.04 11.88
C VAL A 90 -1.45 -13.13 12.87
N HIS A 91 -2.12 -12.74 13.94
CA HIS A 91 -3.13 -13.61 14.53
C HIS A 91 -4.31 -13.60 13.57
N PRO A 92 -4.71 -14.73 12.96
CA PRO A 92 -5.99 -14.75 12.27
C PRO A 92 -7.05 -14.36 13.30
N MET A 93 -7.79 -13.29 13.03
CA MET A 93 -8.99 -12.99 13.78
C MET A 93 -9.89 -14.24 13.70
N PRO A 94 -10.34 -14.81 14.83
CA PRO A 94 -11.29 -15.91 14.77
C PRO A 94 -12.59 -15.37 14.16
N GLY A 95 -12.95 -15.81 12.95
CA GLY A 95 -14.29 -15.54 12.41
C GLY A 95 -14.39 -15.07 10.96
N VAL A 96 -13.57 -15.58 10.04
CA VAL A 96 -13.93 -15.67 8.61
C VAL A 96 -13.77 -17.10 8.12
#